data_AF-A0AAV5E7F3-F1
#
_entry.id   AF-A0AAV5E7F3-F1
#
_cell.length_a   1.000
_cell.length_b   1.000
_cell.length_c   1.000
_cell.angle_alpha   90.00
_cell.angle_beta   90.00
_cell.angle_gamma   90.00
#
_symmetry.space_group_name_H-M   'P 1'
#
loop_
_entity.id
_entity.type
_entity.pdbx_description
1 polymer ?
#
loop_
_entity_poly.entity_id
_entity_poly.type
_entity_poly.pdbx_seq_one_letter_code
_entity_poly.pdbx_strand_id
1 'polypeptide(L)'
;MKDEPKWKDPKIGPYAKQPAGEGFGEDPINLGDDNCSPTPSHATEKRTMGRDSAKAAKKKSKFYSGFIIIVGVCFLDERVVIAKYLNFSRRSCAKNDRFQQLACIDEKRFEEMQSHNDSLLSIEQEKIRIMREKHDMEKQEKEKQEDERILAIDLDACTPAQRVYYQALQEESFEKIVARRGQRQGP
;
A
#
# COMPACT_ATOMS: atom_id res chain seq x y z
N MET A 1 23.70 24.63 -10.05
CA MET A 1 23.89 23.17 -9.86
C MET A 1 23.94 22.94 -8.37
N LYS A 2 22.87 22.39 -7.79
CA LYS A 2 22.81 22.07 -6.36
C LYS A 2 22.85 20.55 -6.28
N ASP A 3 23.89 20.03 -5.65
CA ASP A 3 24.14 18.60 -5.51
C ASP A 3 23.05 17.93 -4.66
N GLU A 4 22.47 16.87 -5.21
CA GLU A 4 21.53 15.99 -4.50
C GLU A 4 22.30 15.02 -3.59
N PRO A 5 21.78 14.69 -2.39
CA PRO A 5 22.43 13.73 -1.50
C PRO A 5 22.26 12.29 -2.03
N LYS A 6 23.38 11.64 -2.34
CA LYS A 6 23.46 10.21 -2.69
C LYS A 6 23.21 9.33 -1.46
N TRP A 7 22.00 8.84 -1.29
CA TRP A 7 21.74 7.71 -0.40
C TRP A 7 22.33 6.45 -1.04
N LYS A 8 23.22 5.76 -0.34
CA LYS A 8 23.79 4.49 -0.80
C LYS A 8 22.92 3.35 -0.31
N ASP A 9 22.55 2.45 -1.21
CA ASP A 9 21.91 1.19 -0.86
C ASP A 9 22.87 0.33 -0.01
N PRO A 10 22.37 -0.31 1.06
CA PRO A 10 23.18 -1.22 1.86
C PRO A 10 23.57 -2.45 1.02
N LYS A 11 24.89 -2.66 0.90
CA LYS A 11 25.48 -3.80 0.19
C LYS A 11 25.08 -5.11 0.88
N ILE A 12 24.44 -5.99 0.13
CA ILE A 12 24.25 -7.40 0.48
C ILE A 12 25.63 -8.04 0.67
N GLY A 13 25.86 -8.59 1.86
CA GLY A 13 27.12 -9.22 2.27
C GLY A 13 27.40 -10.55 1.54
N PRO A 14 28.66 -11.00 1.52
CA PRO A 14 29.13 -12.06 0.65
C PRO A 14 28.87 -13.44 1.28
N TYR A 15 27.67 -13.98 1.11
CA TYR A 15 27.45 -15.42 1.17
C TYR A 15 26.51 -15.81 0.03
N ALA A 16 27.04 -15.73 -1.18
CA ALA A 16 26.48 -16.37 -2.36
C ALA A 16 27.40 -17.54 -2.75
N LYS A 17 26.91 -18.76 -2.54
CA LYS A 17 27.18 -20.05 -3.22
C LYS A 17 26.54 -21.14 -2.35
N GLN A 18 25.59 -21.95 -2.82
CA GLN A 18 25.77 -22.92 -3.90
C GLN A 18 24.45 -23.32 -4.61
N PRO A 19 24.53 -24.01 -5.78
CA PRO A 19 23.40 -24.34 -6.64
C PRO A 19 22.86 -25.78 -6.44
N ALA A 20 21.70 -26.01 -7.07
CA ALA A 20 21.05 -27.29 -7.41
C ALA A 20 20.25 -28.01 -6.30
N GLY A 21 18.97 -28.28 -6.58
CA GLY A 21 18.15 -29.20 -5.79
C GLY A 21 16.65 -28.91 -5.86
N GLU A 22 16.01 -29.50 -6.85
CA GLU A 22 14.55 -29.71 -6.97
C GLU A 22 13.99 -30.37 -5.68
N GLY A 23 12.93 -29.82 -5.09
CA GLY A 23 12.38 -30.37 -3.84
C GLY A 23 11.19 -29.60 -3.27
N PHE A 24 10.00 -30.08 -3.60
CA PHE A 24 8.71 -29.84 -2.94
C PHE A 24 8.82 -29.93 -1.40
N GLY A 25 8.13 -29.06 -0.66
CA GLY A 25 7.97 -29.23 0.80
C GLY A 25 7.39 -28.03 1.52
N GLU A 26 6.12 -28.10 1.86
CA GLU A 26 5.35 -27.15 2.67
C GLU A 26 5.86 -27.18 4.13
N ASP A 27 6.11 -26.02 4.74
CA ASP A 27 6.37 -25.93 6.19
C ASP A 27 5.02 -25.75 6.93
N PRO A 28 4.53 -26.74 7.70
CA PRO A 28 3.34 -26.57 8.50
C PRO A 28 3.68 -25.85 9.81
N ILE A 29 2.89 -24.80 10.07
CA ILE A 29 2.84 -24.06 11.33
C ILE A 29 2.47 -25.04 12.46
N ASN A 30 3.40 -25.32 13.37
CA ASN A 30 3.14 -26.14 14.55
C ASN A 30 2.77 -25.24 15.75
N LEU A 31 1.47 -25.16 16.04
CA LEU A 31 0.93 -24.68 17.31
C LEU A 31 0.50 -25.90 18.13
N GLY A 32 1.22 -26.19 19.22
CA GLY A 32 0.97 -27.33 20.08
C GLY A 32 1.42 -27.07 21.52
N ASP A 33 0.57 -27.48 22.45
CA ASP A 33 0.32 -26.99 23.80
C ASP A 33 0.98 -27.83 24.93
N ASP A 34 1.18 -27.18 26.08
CA ASP A 34 1.32 -27.60 27.49
C ASP A 34 2.02 -28.92 27.99
N ASN A 35 2.73 -28.73 29.14
CA ASN A 35 3.04 -29.62 30.28
C ASN A 35 4.46 -30.25 30.50
N CYS A 36 5.21 -29.65 31.47
CA CYS A 36 5.82 -30.22 32.72
C CYS A 36 6.39 -31.68 32.70
N SER A 37 7.61 -32.06 33.12
CA SER A 37 8.48 -31.69 34.28
C SER A 37 9.86 -32.44 34.18
N PRO A 38 10.67 -32.70 35.24
CA PRO A 38 11.86 -31.93 35.69
C PRO A 38 13.17 -32.78 35.74
N THR A 39 14.35 -32.17 36.00
CA THR A 39 15.51 -32.76 36.77
C THR A 39 16.73 -31.81 36.80
N PRO A 40 17.70 -31.98 37.72
CA PRO A 40 18.20 -30.89 38.57
C PRO A 40 19.73 -30.69 38.52
N SER A 41 20.23 -29.53 38.97
CA SER A 41 21.50 -29.47 39.73
C SER A 41 21.81 -28.07 40.29
N HIS A 42 21.91 -28.03 41.62
CA HIS A 42 22.80 -27.22 42.47
C HIS A 42 22.97 -25.71 42.24
N ALA A 43 22.30 -24.92 43.08
CA ALA A 43 22.97 -23.87 43.85
C ALA A 43 22.30 -23.73 45.23
N THR A 44 23.06 -24.15 46.23
CA THR A 44 22.70 -24.21 47.64
C THR A 44 22.79 -22.81 48.24
N GLU A 45 21.72 -22.02 48.21
CA GLU A 45 21.62 -20.83 49.07
C GLU A 45 20.59 -21.04 50.17
N LYS A 46 21.15 -21.24 51.37
CA LYS A 46 20.45 -21.33 52.64
C LYS A 46 19.56 -20.09 52.80
N ARG A 47 18.25 -20.26 52.73
CA ARG A 47 17.30 -19.20 53.08
C ARG A 47 17.50 -18.86 54.55
N THR A 48 17.84 -17.61 54.85
CA THR A 48 17.96 -17.12 56.23
C THR A 48 16.63 -17.31 56.95
N MET A 49 16.63 -18.18 57.95
CA MET A 49 15.54 -18.34 58.91
C MET A 49 15.34 -16.99 59.60
N GLY A 50 14.21 -16.33 59.39
CA GLY A 50 13.93 -15.01 59.99
C GLY A 50 12.99 -14.10 59.21
N ARG A 51 12.58 -14.46 57.99
CA ARG A 51 11.73 -13.59 57.15
C ARG A 51 10.24 -13.62 57.50
N ASP A 52 9.74 -14.70 58.10
CA ASP A 52 8.29 -14.87 58.32
C ASP A 52 7.78 -14.41 59.69
N SER A 53 8.64 -14.33 60.71
CA SER A 53 8.22 -13.83 62.04
C SER A 53 8.09 -12.30 62.10
N ALA A 54 8.74 -11.57 61.18
CA ALA A 54 8.66 -10.11 61.09
C ALA A 54 7.34 -9.59 60.49
N LYS A 55 6.49 -10.48 59.93
CA LYS A 55 5.19 -10.11 59.37
C LYS A 55 4.02 -10.23 60.36
N ALA A 56 4.21 -10.86 61.53
CA ALA A 56 3.15 -11.01 62.52
C ALA A 56 2.98 -9.80 63.46
N ALA A 57 4.02 -8.99 63.67
CA ALA A 57 4.01 -7.91 64.67
C ALA A 57 3.64 -6.50 64.16
N LYS A 58 3.33 -6.32 62.86
CA LYS A 58 2.98 -4.99 62.29
C LYS A 58 1.51 -4.86 61.87
N LYS A 59 0.60 -5.54 62.58
CA LYS A 59 -0.86 -5.39 62.41
C LYS A 59 -1.52 -4.49 63.47
N LYS A 60 -0.78 -3.55 64.05
CA LYS A 60 -1.34 -2.44 64.85
C LYS A 60 -0.52 -1.19 64.58
N SER A 61 -1.20 -0.05 64.38
CA SER A 61 -0.66 1.24 63.90
C SER A 61 -0.47 1.35 62.38
N LYS A 62 -1.57 1.46 61.64
CA LYS A 62 -1.61 2.10 60.30
C LYS A 62 -2.68 3.20 60.19
N PHE A 63 -3.12 3.77 61.32
CA PHE A 63 -4.07 4.90 61.29
C PHE A 63 -3.38 6.28 61.20
N TYR A 64 -2.11 6.40 61.57
CA TYR A 64 -1.38 7.68 61.53
C TYR A 64 -0.72 8.01 60.18
N SER A 65 -0.50 7.03 59.29
CA SER A 65 0.10 7.29 57.97
C SER A 65 -0.90 7.90 56.98
N GLY A 66 -2.19 7.56 57.07
CA GLY A 66 -3.24 8.21 56.27
C GLY A 66 -3.54 9.63 56.77
N PHE A 67 -3.46 9.86 58.08
CA PHE A 67 -3.65 11.19 58.66
C PHE A 67 -2.55 12.15 58.23
N ILE A 68 -1.27 11.76 58.20
CA ILE A 68 -0.17 12.64 57.74
C ILE A 68 -0.28 12.96 56.24
N ILE A 69 -0.81 12.05 55.41
CA ILE A 69 -1.01 12.31 53.98
C ILE A 69 -2.22 13.24 53.74
N ILE A 70 -3.32 13.03 54.46
CA ILE A 70 -4.50 13.92 54.39
C ILE A 70 -4.15 15.30 54.94
N VAL A 71 -3.47 15.36 56.08
CA VAL A 71 -3.04 16.61 56.72
C VAL A 71 -1.97 17.33 55.91
N GLY A 72 -1.02 16.61 55.29
CA GLY A 72 -0.03 17.19 54.38
C GLY A 72 -0.65 17.76 53.10
N VAL A 73 -1.75 17.17 52.61
CA VAL A 73 -2.55 17.70 51.49
C VAL A 73 -3.42 18.87 51.95
N CYS A 74 -3.96 18.85 53.18
CA CYS A 74 -4.71 19.97 53.77
C CYS A 74 -3.82 21.18 54.12
N PHE A 75 -2.51 20.99 54.30
CA PHE A 75 -1.53 22.07 54.50
C PHE A 75 -0.80 22.50 53.22
N LEU A 76 -0.99 21.80 52.10
CA LEU A 76 -0.61 22.38 50.81
C LEU A 76 -1.58 23.52 50.54
N ASP A 77 -1.05 24.74 50.51
CA ASP A 77 -1.78 25.95 50.11
C ASP A 77 -2.70 25.61 48.91
N GLU A 78 -4.00 25.81 49.08
CA GLU A 78 -5.04 25.52 48.09
C GLU A 78 -4.68 26.14 46.73
N ARG A 79 -3.99 27.28 46.76
CA ARG A 79 -3.45 27.97 45.58
C ARG A 79 -2.43 27.12 44.81
N VAL A 80 -1.61 26.32 45.49
CA VAL A 80 -0.62 25.43 44.86
C VAL A 80 -1.33 24.27 44.15
N VAL A 81 -2.41 23.73 44.72
CA VAL A 81 -3.20 22.66 44.10
C VAL A 81 -3.93 23.18 42.87
N ILE A 82 -4.60 24.32 42.98
CA ILE A 82 -5.27 25.01 41.86
C ILE A 82 -4.25 25.36 40.76
N ALA A 83 -3.08 25.90 41.12
CA ALA A 83 -2.04 26.24 40.17
C ALA A 83 -1.51 24.99 39.43
N LYS A 84 -1.34 23.85 40.10
CA LYS A 84 -0.93 22.60 39.47
C LYS A 84 -2.00 22.07 38.50
N TYR A 85 -3.27 22.12 38.90
CA TYR A 85 -4.38 21.72 38.03
C TYR A 85 -4.47 22.60 36.78
N LEU A 86 -4.40 23.93 36.92
CA LEU A 86 -4.40 24.86 35.80
C LEU A 86 -3.20 24.66 34.87
N ASN A 87 -2.01 24.43 35.43
CA ASN A 87 -0.82 24.10 34.64
C ASN A 87 -0.96 22.78 33.88
N PHE A 88 -1.52 21.74 34.52
CA PHE A 88 -1.80 20.46 33.88
C PHE A 88 -2.83 20.61 32.75
N SER A 89 -3.96 21.27 33.03
CA SER A 89 -5.03 21.54 32.07
C SER A 89 -4.49 22.32 30.85
N ARG A 90 -3.77 23.42 31.08
CA ARG A 90 -3.13 24.21 30.02
C ARG A 90 -2.16 23.39 29.17
N ARG A 91 -1.32 22.56 29.81
CA ARG A 91 -0.40 21.65 29.09
C ARG A 91 -1.15 20.58 28.31
N SER A 92 -2.28 20.11 28.82
CA SER A 92 -3.13 19.13 28.14
C SER A 92 -3.79 19.72 26.89
N CYS A 93 -4.34 20.93 26.99
CA CYS A 93 -4.90 21.65 25.83
C CYS A 93 -3.84 21.85 24.74
N ALA A 94 -2.65 22.37 25.09
CA ALA A 94 -1.58 22.58 24.11
C ALA A 94 -1.10 21.28 23.43
N LYS A 95 -1.12 20.15 24.15
CA LYS A 95 -0.83 18.84 23.55
C LYS A 95 -1.94 18.39 22.60
N ASN A 96 -3.20 18.60 22.98
CA ASN A 96 -4.34 18.28 22.13
C ASN A 96 -4.31 19.07 20.82
N ASP A 97 -4.01 20.37 20.89
CA ASP A 97 -3.86 21.23 19.69
C ASP A 97 -2.76 20.70 18.77
N ARG A 98 -1.62 20.26 19.35
CA ARG A 98 -0.53 19.63 18.57
C ARG A 98 -0.97 18.32 17.92
N PHE A 99 -1.73 17.48 18.61
CA PHE A 99 -2.24 16.23 18.04
C PHE A 99 -3.25 16.50 16.92
N GLN A 100 -4.10 17.51 17.08
CA GLN A 100 -5.03 17.92 16.04
C GLN A 100 -4.29 18.46 14.81
N GLN A 101 -3.23 19.26 14.99
CA GLN A 101 -2.39 19.71 13.88
C GLN A 101 -1.73 18.54 13.14
N LEU A 102 -1.23 17.53 13.88
CA LEU A 102 -0.65 16.34 13.25
C LEU A 102 -1.70 15.55 12.46
N ALA A 103 -2.91 15.37 13.02
CA ALA A 103 -4.01 14.72 12.33
C ALA A 103 -4.39 15.45 11.03
N CYS A 104 -4.47 16.79 11.05
CA CYS A 104 -4.74 17.58 9.85
C CYS A 104 -3.63 17.47 8.79
N ILE A 105 -2.36 17.38 9.22
CA ILE A 105 -1.24 17.19 8.28
C ILE A 105 -1.32 15.82 7.62
N ASP A 106 -1.61 14.78 8.39
CA ASP A 106 -1.69 13.41 7.87
C ASP A 106 -2.93 13.22 6.98
N GLU A 107 -4.06 13.82 7.32
CA GLU A 107 -5.26 13.88 6.49
C GLU A 107 -4.97 14.55 5.15
N LYS A 108 -4.36 15.74 5.17
CA LYS A 108 -4.01 16.47 3.95
C LYS A 108 -3.05 15.68 3.06
N ARG A 109 -2.04 15.00 3.65
CA ARG A 109 -1.11 14.15 2.90
C ARG A 109 -1.83 12.96 2.27
N PHE A 110 -2.78 12.37 2.98
CA PHE A 110 -3.56 11.26 2.47
C PHE A 110 -4.46 11.69 1.31
N GLU A 111 -5.13 12.85 1.42
CA GLU A 111 -5.93 13.44 0.35
C GLU A 111 -5.09 13.76 -0.89
N GLU A 112 -3.92 14.39 -0.71
CA GLU A 112 -3.00 14.67 -1.82
C GLU A 112 -2.54 13.39 -2.53
N MET A 113 -2.22 12.35 -1.76
CA MET A 113 -1.83 11.04 -2.29
C MET A 113 -2.97 10.37 -3.06
N GLN A 114 -4.19 10.39 -2.51
CA GLN A 114 -5.36 9.86 -3.21
C GLN A 114 -5.63 10.62 -4.50
N SER A 115 -5.67 11.95 -4.45
CA SER A 115 -5.91 12.79 -5.62
C SER A 115 -4.85 12.56 -6.71
N HIS A 116 -3.58 12.44 -6.33
CA HIS A 116 -2.52 12.09 -7.27
C HIS A 116 -2.74 10.71 -7.91
N ASN A 117 -3.09 9.70 -7.11
CA ASN A 117 -3.31 8.34 -7.60
C ASN A 117 -4.53 8.27 -8.54
N ASP A 118 -5.62 8.95 -8.20
CA ASP A 118 -6.81 9.04 -9.04
C ASP A 118 -6.50 9.75 -10.36
N SER A 119 -5.74 10.84 -10.30
CA SER A 119 -5.27 11.54 -11.50
C SER A 119 -4.40 10.62 -12.36
N LEU A 120 -3.46 9.87 -11.77
CA LEU A 120 -2.60 8.95 -12.50
C LEU A 120 -3.41 7.84 -13.17
N LEU A 121 -4.36 7.24 -12.45
CA LEU A 121 -5.24 6.21 -12.98
C LEU A 121 -6.07 6.73 -14.17
N SER A 122 -6.60 7.96 -14.07
CA SER A 122 -7.37 8.57 -15.16
C SER A 122 -6.52 8.78 -16.43
N ILE A 123 -5.26 9.18 -16.26
CA ILE A 123 -4.31 9.36 -17.37
C ILE A 123 -3.98 8.01 -18.02
N GLU A 124 -3.77 6.96 -17.22
CA GLU A 124 -3.50 5.62 -17.75
C GLU A 124 -4.68 5.05 -18.53
N GLN A 125 -5.90 5.23 -18.01
CA GLN A 125 -7.13 4.86 -18.72
C GLN A 125 -7.27 5.61 -20.05
N GLU A 126 -7.01 6.92 -20.04
CA GLU A 126 -7.04 7.74 -21.25
C GLU A 126 -5.99 7.30 -22.27
N LYS A 127 -4.77 7.00 -21.81
CA LYS A 127 -3.70 6.48 -22.65
C LYS A 127 -4.11 5.17 -23.32
N ILE A 128 -4.71 4.25 -22.58
CA ILE A 128 -5.20 2.98 -23.13
C ILE A 128 -6.30 3.23 -24.16
N ARG A 129 -7.22 4.16 -23.89
CA ARG A 129 -8.28 4.54 -24.84
C ARG A 129 -7.70 5.06 -26.15
N ILE A 130 -6.79 6.03 -26.09
CA ILE A 130 -6.12 6.61 -27.27
C ILE A 130 -5.35 5.53 -28.02
N MET A 131 -4.64 4.64 -27.32
CA MET A 131 -3.89 3.55 -27.97
C MET A 131 -4.81 2.59 -28.74
N ARG A 132 -5.98 2.27 -28.18
CA ARG A 132 -6.99 1.44 -28.88
C ARG A 132 -7.54 2.15 -30.10
N GLU A 133 -7.94 3.40 -29.96
CA GLU A 133 -8.46 4.20 -31.08
C GLU A 133 -7.44 4.35 -32.21
N LYS A 134 -6.17 4.62 -31.87
CA LYS A 134 -5.07 4.67 -32.86
C LYS A 134 -4.88 3.33 -33.58
N HIS A 135 -4.91 2.22 -32.83
CA HIS A 135 -4.79 0.90 -33.42
C HIS A 135 -5.96 0.60 -34.38
N ASP A 136 -7.19 0.97 -34.01
CA ASP A 136 -8.36 0.76 -34.86
C ASP A 136 -8.32 1.64 -36.11
N MET A 137 -7.91 2.90 -35.98
CA MET A 137 -7.68 3.81 -37.10
C MET A 137 -6.59 3.29 -38.05
N GLU A 138 -5.46 2.83 -37.53
CA GLU A 138 -4.37 2.25 -38.33
C GLU A 138 -4.84 0.98 -39.05
N LYS A 139 -5.64 0.14 -38.40
CA LYS A 139 -6.22 -1.04 -39.02
C LYS A 139 -7.16 -0.67 -40.18
N GLN A 140 -8.02 0.31 -39.99
CA GLN A 140 -8.91 0.81 -41.05
C GLN A 140 -8.14 1.45 -42.21
N GLU A 141 -7.06 2.17 -41.91
CA GLU A 141 -6.20 2.76 -42.94
C GLU A 141 -5.50 1.67 -43.77
N LYS A 142 -4.97 0.63 -43.13
CA LYS A 142 -4.38 -0.52 -43.83
C LYS A 142 -5.40 -1.26 -44.69
N GLU A 143 -6.61 -1.48 -44.17
CA GLU A 143 -7.70 -2.08 -44.95
C GLU A 143 -8.04 -1.22 -46.18
N LYS A 144 -8.12 0.11 -46.02
CA LYS A 144 -8.36 1.02 -47.14
C LYS A 144 -7.22 1.02 -48.17
N GLN A 145 -5.97 0.95 -47.72
CA GLN A 145 -4.81 0.85 -48.63
C GLN A 145 -4.83 -0.47 -49.41
N GLU A 146 -5.25 -1.58 -48.78
CA GLU A 146 -5.39 -2.87 -49.46
C GLU A 146 -6.54 -2.84 -50.48
N ASP A 147 -7.68 -2.23 -50.13
CA ASP A 147 -8.78 -2.01 -51.09
C ASP A 147 -8.31 -1.18 -52.30
N GLU A 148 -7.56 -0.09 -52.05
CA GLU A 148 -6.98 0.75 -53.12
C GLU A 148 -5.99 -0.03 -53.99
N ARG A 149 -5.19 -0.92 -53.38
CA ARG A 149 -4.26 -1.79 -54.11
C ARG A 149 -5.00 -2.79 -55.01
N ILE A 150 -6.08 -3.39 -54.53
CA ILE A 150 -6.92 -4.33 -55.29
C ILE A 150 -7.60 -3.61 -56.46
N LEU A 151 -8.13 -2.40 -56.23
CA LEU A 151 -8.75 -1.57 -57.25
C LEU A 151 -7.76 -1.08 -58.32
N ALA A 152 -6.48 -0.92 -57.97
CA ALA A 152 -5.44 -0.51 -58.91
C ALA A 152 -4.95 -1.62 -59.85
N ILE A 153 -5.34 -2.88 -59.63
CA ILE A 153 -4.94 -4.00 -60.49
C ILE A 153 -5.64 -3.87 -61.85
N ASP A 154 -4.84 -3.84 -62.92
CA ASP A 154 -5.33 -3.88 -64.29
C ASP A 154 -5.77 -5.29 -64.68
N LEU A 155 -7.06 -5.44 -64.99
CA LEU A 155 -7.69 -6.71 -65.36
C LEU A 155 -7.28 -7.18 -66.77
N ASP A 156 -6.85 -6.27 -67.64
CA ASP A 156 -6.45 -6.60 -69.01
C ASP A 156 -5.04 -7.20 -69.07
N ALA A 157 -4.18 -6.80 -68.13
CA ALA A 157 -2.84 -7.36 -67.93
C ALA A 157 -2.85 -8.75 -67.25
N CYS A 158 -3.99 -9.20 -66.71
CA CYS A 158 -4.13 -10.45 -65.98
C CYS A 158 -4.48 -11.64 -66.88
N THR A 159 -4.07 -12.86 -66.48
CA THR A 159 -4.53 -14.09 -67.14
C THR A 159 -6.04 -14.27 -66.98
N PRO A 160 -6.73 -15.00 -67.90
CA PRO A 160 -8.19 -15.12 -67.85
C PRO A 160 -8.74 -15.65 -66.52
N ALA A 161 -8.04 -16.58 -65.86
CA ALA A 161 -8.44 -17.09 -64.55
C ALA A 161 -8.23 -16.05 -63.42
N GLN A 162 -7.12 -15.30 -63.45
CA GLN A 162 -6.86 -14.23 -62.48
C GLN A 162 -7.81 -13.04 -62.67
N ARG A 163 -8.22 -12.76 -63.91
CA ARG A 163 -9.19 -11.71 -64.22
C ARG A 163 -10.51 -11.93 -63.48
N VAL A 164 -11.07 -13.14 -63.53
CA VAL A 164 -12.32 -13.47 -62.82
C VAL A 164 -12.15 -13.29 -61.31
N TYR A 165 -11.01 -13.70 -60.75
CA TYR A 165 -10.71 -13.57 -59.33
C TYR A 165 -10.60 -12.11 -58.87
N TYR A 166 -9.79 -11.30 -59.55
CA TYR A 166 -9.61 -9.89 -59.19
C TYR A 166 -10.85 -9.04 -59.48
N GLN A 167 -11.63 -9.38 -60.51
CA GLN A 167 -12.91 -8.74 -60.75
C GLN A 167 -13.85 -8.92 -59.55
N ALA A 168 -13.99 -10.14 -59.03
CA ALA A 168 -14.81 -10.41 -57.85
C ALA A 168 -14.32 -9.62 -56.61
N LEU A 169 -13.00 -9.54 -56.41
CA LEU A 169 -12.40 -8.76 -55.32
C LEU A 169 -12.62 -7.25 -55.47
N GLN A 170 -12.56 -6.72 -56.69
CA GLN A 170 -12.83 -5.30 -56.97
C GLN A 170 -14.31 -4.98 -56.72
N GLU A 171 -15.23 -5.84 -57.14
CA GLU A 171 -16.67 -5.71 -56.88
C GLU A 171 -16.97 -5.72 -55.36
N GLU A 172 -16.40 -6.66 -54.60
CA GLU A 172 -16.52 -6.71 -53.13
C GLU A 172 -15.96 -5.43 -52.47
N SER A 173 -14.82 -4.92 -52.96
CA SER A 173 -14.21 -3.68 -52.46
C SER A 173 -15.11 -2.47 -52.72
N PHE A 174 -15.76 -2.39 -53.88
CA PHE A 174 -16.76 -1.36 -54.18
C PHE A 174 -17.96 -1.43 -53.25
N GLU A 175 -18.51 -2.62 -53.02
CA GLU A 175 -19.64 -2.80 -52.08
C GLU A 175 -19.28 -2.35 -50.66
N LYS A 176 -18.09 -2.71 -50.16
CA LYS A 176 -17.58 -2.24 -48.87
C LYS A 176 -17.47 -0.71 -48.80
N ILE A 177 -17.02 -0.05 -49.88
CA ILE A 177 -16.93 1.43 -49.94
C ILE A 177 -18.33 2.05 -49.93
N VAL A 178 -19.27 1.49 -50.70
CA VAL A 178 -20.66 1.97 -50.76
C VAL A 178 -21.36 1.81 -49.42
N ALA A 179 -21.20 0.65 -48.76
CA ALA A 179 -21.74 0.41 -47.42
C ALA A 179 -21.20 1.41 -46.38
N ARG A 180 -19.88 1.70 -46.40
CA ARG A 180 -19.26 2.72 -45.54
C ARG A 180 -19.82 4.13 -45.79
N ARG A 181 -20.12 4.48 -47.05
CA ARG A 181 -20.73 5.78 -47.41
C ARG A 181 -22.19 5.85 -46.95
N GLY A 182 -22.95 4.78 -47.10
CA GLY A 182 -24.34 4.69 -46.63
C GLY A 182 -24.46 4.84 -45.12
N GLN A 183 -23.54 4.25 -44.34
CA GLN A 183 -23.53 4.41 -42.88
C GLN A 183 -23.17 5.84 -42.42
N ARG A 184 -22.38 6.59 -43.19
CA ARG A 184 -22.09 8.01 -42.91
C ARG A 184 -23.23 8.96 -43.27
N GLN A 185 -24.20 8.49 -44.06
CA GLN A 185 -25.37 9.26 -44.51
C GLN A 185 -26.70 8.77 -43.91
N GLY A 186 -26.65 8.03 -42.78
CA GLY A 186 -27.85 7.69 -42.00
C GLY A 186 -28.61 8.94 -41.52
N PRO A 187 -29.93 8.82 -41.27
CA PRO A 187 -30.89 9.93 -41.23
C PRO A 187 -30.59 11.04 -40.22
#